data_AF-A0A3P3ZDS3-F1
#
_entry.id   AF-A0A3P3ZDS3-F1
#
_cell.length_a   1.000
_cell.length_b   1.000
_cell.length_c   1.000
_cell.angle_alpha   90.00
_cell.angle_beta   90.00
_cell.angle_gamma   90.00
#
_symmetry.space_group_name_H-M   'P 1'
#
loop_
_entity.id
_entity.type
_entity.pdbx_description
1 polymer ?
#
loop_
_entity_poly.entity_id
_entity_poly.type
_entity_poly.pdbx_seq_one_letter_code
_entity_poly.pdbx_strand_id
1 'polypeptide(L)'
;MEPNFFNNSGLMLLCKDGSAVRAIDVLKDSEYVLMYFSAHWCPPCRAFTPLLKKFYETHHAKKKFEVVFMSMDRSEREMMNYFRESHGDYYCLPYEDAKSMARVWGDSYKFKSIPTLLVFENANPRRLIARCGRNMVTQDPSAEAFPWPDADAMQPTGLPIFEYACKAVILVGILSLLYSLMSRSS
;
A
#
# COMPACT_ATOMS: atom_id res chain seq x y z
N MET A 1 -14.39 -11.60 -13.14
CA MET A 1 -15.28 -11.63 -11.97
C MET A 1 -14.71 -10.62 -11.00
N GLU A 2 -15.46 -9.57 -10.67
CA GLU A 2 -14.99 -8.63 -9.64
C GLU A 2 -14.78 -9.38 -8.33
N PRO A 3 -13.74 -9.06 -7.55
CA PRO A 3 -13.53 -9.72 -6.27
C PRO A 3 -14.74 -9.52 -5.36
N ASN A 4 -15.17 -10.60 -4.69
CA ASN A 4 -16.38 -10.67 -3.85
C ASN A 4 -16.35 -9.79 -2.58
N PHE A 5 -15.49 -8.78 -2.51
CA PHE A 5 -15.39 -7.91 -1.34
C PHE A 5 -16.54 -6.90 -1.31
N PHE A 6 -16.68 -6.08 -2.36
CA PHE A 6 -17.61 -4.94 -2.35
C PHE A 6 -19.08 -5.32 -2.53
N ASN A 7 -19.36 -6.51 -3.07
CA ASN A 7 -20.70 -7.00 -3.36
C ASN A 7 -21.19 -8.04 -2.34
N ASN A 8 -20.45 -8.26 -1.25
CA ASN A 8 -20.79 -9.22 -0.21
C ASN A 8 -21.29 -8.52 1.06
N SER A 9 -22.61 -8.44 1.21
CA SER A 9 -23.25 -7.85 2.40
C SER A 9 -22.99 -8.62 3.71
N GLY A 10 -22.54 -9.88 3.62
CA GLY A 10 -22.18 -10.72 4.76
C GLY A 10 -20.69 -10.67 5.11
N LEU A 11 -19.90 -9.84 4.43
CA LEU A 11 -18.47 -9.76 4.67
C LEU A 11 -18.19 -9.17 6.07
N MET A 12 -17.34 -9.87 6.82
CA MET A 12 -16.86 -9.42 8.12
C MET A 12 -15.46 -8.84 8.00
N LEU A 13 -15.16 -7.84 8.82
CA LEU A 13 -13.83 -7.30 9.03
C LEU A 13 -13.46 -7.43 10.51
N LEU A 14 -12.17 -7.60 10.76
CA LEU A 14 -11.59 -7.74 12.09
C LEU A 14 -11.09 -6.39 12.62
N CYS A 15 -11.41 -6.13 13.88
CA CYS A 15 -10.80 -5.10 14.71
C CYS A 15 -9.48 -5.62 15.30
N LYS A 16 -8.64 -4.72 15.86
CA LYS A 16 -7.36 -5.11 16.46
C LYS A 16 -7.48 -6.10 17.62
N ASP A 17 -8.55 -6.00 18.40
CA ASP A 17 -8.84 -6.94 19.48
C ASP A 17 -9.24 -8.34 18.98
N GLY A 18 -9.49 -8.49 17.67
CA GLY A 18 -9.94 -9.73 17.03
C GLY A 18 -11.47 -9.87 16.97
N SER A 19 -12.23 -8.90 17.49
CA SER A 19 -13.67 -8.85 17.27
C SER A 19 -13.99 -8.61 15.79
N ALA A 20 -15.15 -9.08 15.36
CA ALA A 20 -15.59 -8.99 13.97
C ALA A 20 -16.79 -8.05 13.83
N VAL A 21 -16.77 -7.21 12.80
CA VAL A 21 -17.83 -6.25 12.45
C VAL A 21 -18.20 -6.39 10.98
N ARG A 22 -19.44 -6.10 10.61
CA ARG A 22 -19.84 -6.19 9.19
C ARG A 22 -19.19 -5.05 8.41
N ALA A 23 -18.62 -5.38 7.25
CA ALA A 23 -17.99 -4.40 6.37
C ALA A 23 -18.95 -3.28 5.96
N ILE A 24 -20.21 -3.62 5.68
CA ILE A 24 -21.23 -2.63 5.29
C ILE A 24 -21.50 -1.59 6.40
N ASP A 25 -21.41 -1.97 7.66
CA ASP A 25 -21.74 -1.06 8.77
C ASP A 25 -20.61 -0.05 8.99
N VAL A 26 -19.36 -0.48 8.85
CA VAL A 26 -18.18 0.36 9.12
C VAL A 26 -17.74 1.18 7.92
N LEU A 27 -18.03 0.70 6.70
CA LEU A 27 -17.64 1.42 5.47
C LEU A 27 -18.73 2.36 4.95
N LYS A 28 -19.96 2.38 5.48
CA LYS A 28 -21.07 3.16 4.92
C LYS A 28 -20.84 4.67 4.90
N ASP A 29 -20.12 5.21 5.89
CA ASP A 29 -19.93 6.64 6.08
C ASP A 29 -18.62 7.16 5.46
N SER A 30 -17.80 6.27 4.92
CA SER A 30 -16.57 6.62 4.20
C SER A 30 -16.89 7.01 2.76
N GLU A 31 -16.34 8.12 2.26
CA GLU A 31 -16.34 8.46 0.83
C GLU A 31 -15.31 7.63 0.05
N TYR A 32 -14.25 7.16 0.71
CA TYR A 32 -13.21 6.35 0.08
C TYR A 32 -12.85 5.11 0.90
N VAL A 33 -12.46 4.03 0.22
CA VAL A 33 -11.93 2.81 0.84
C VAL A 33 -10.56 2.50 0.27
N LEU A 34 -9.57 2.39 1.17
CA LEU A 34 -8.19 2.13 0.85
C LEU A 34 -7.88 0.65 1.13
N MET A 35 -7.69 -0.13 0.06
CA MET A 35 -7.34 -1.54 0.18
C MET A 35 -5.82 -1.67 0.28
N TYR A 36 -5.34 -2.05 1.46
CA TYR A 36 -3.92 -2.11 1.78
C TYR A 36 -3.41 -3.56 1.76
N PHE A 37 -2.62 -3.91 0.74
CA PHE A 37 -1.98 -5.22 0.60
C PHE A 37 -0.59 -5.18 1.19
N SER A 38 -0.36 -6.03 2.20
CA SER A 38 0.89 -6.02 2.96
C SER A 38 1.15 -7.37 3.63
N ALA A 39 2.37 -7.55 4.12
CA ALA A 39 2.73 -8.67 4.98
C ALA A 39 3.91 -8.31 5.89
N HIS A 40 3.94 -8.88 7.09
CA HIS A 40 4.98 -8.64 8.08
C HIS A 40 6.35 -9.09 7.60
N TRP A 41 6.41 -10.25 6.94
CA TRP A 41 7.67 -10.80 6.42
C TRP A 41 8.32 -9.91 5.35
N CYS A 42 7.58 -8.95 4.77
CA CYS A 42 8.05 -8.09 3.69
C CYS A 42 8.73 -6.81 4.22
N PRO A 43 10.04 -6.59 4.02
CA PRO A 43 10.74 -5.41 4.53
C PRO A 43 10.16 -4.05 4.11
N PRO A 44 9.86 -3.77 2.82
CA PRO A 44 9.27 -2.50 2.44
C PRO A 44 7.87 -2.28 3.02
N CYS A 45 7.14 -3.35 3.35
CA CYS A 45 5.85 -3.26 4.03
C CYS A 45 6.00 -2.76 5.47
N ARG A 46 6.96 -3.31 6.22
CA ARG A 46 7.26 -2.86 7.59
C ARG A 46 7.72 -1.40 7.62
N ALA A 47 8.41 -0.93 6.59
CA ALA A 47 8.77 0.48 6.45
C ALA A 47 7.57 1.40 6.13
N PHE A 48 6.63 0.93 5.31
CA PHE A 48 5.49 1.74 4.87
C PHE A 48 4.34 1.79 5.87
N THR A 49 4.10 0.71 6.61
CA THR A 49 2.94 0.59 7.52
C THR A 49 2.86 1.71 8.57
N PRO A 50 3.97 2.10 9.24
CA PRO A 50 3.93 3.23 10.16
C PRO A 50 3.57 4.56 9.48
N LEU A 51 3.94 4.74 8.21
CA LEU A 51 3.58 5.94 7.44
C LEU A 51 2.08 5.96 7.13
N LEU A 52 1.53 4.82 6.69
CA LEU A 52 0.09 4.69 6.45
C LEU A 52 -0.72 4.84 7.75
N LYS A 53 -0.23 4.28 8.87
CA LYS A 53 -0.83 4.47 10.19
C LYS A 53 -0.94 5.96 10.53
N LYS A 54 0.16 6.70 10.42
CA LYS A 54 0.17 8.15 10.70
C LYS A 54 -0.75 8.92 9.76
N PHE A 55 -0.75 8.58 8.47
CA PHE A 55 -1.62 9.20 7.47
C PHE A 55 -3.10 8.98 7.81
N TYR A 56 -3.46 7.75 8.18
CA TYR A 56 -4.80 7.40 8.62
C TYR A 56 -5.21 8.21 9.86
N GLU A 57 -4.43 8.15 10.94
CA GLU A 57 -4.72 8.82 12.20
C GLU A 57 -4.91 10.34 12.03
N THR A 58 -4.18 10.95 11.08
CA THR A 58 -4.25 12.39 10.83
C THR A 58 -5.45 12.78 9.95
N HIS A 59 -5.77 11.98 8.93
CA HIS A 59 -6.59 12.44 7.80
C HIS A 59 -7.91 11.69 7.61
N HIS A 60 -8.05 10.46 8.11
CA HIS A 60 -9.18 9.57 7.77
C HIS A 60 -10.55 10.20 8.04
N ALA A 61 -10.73 10.87 9.18
CA ALA A 61 -11.99 11.53 9.53
C ALA A 61 -12.33 12.71 8.61
N LYS A 62 -11.35 13.59 8.35
CA LYS A 62 -11.56 14.80 7.51
C LYS A 62 -11.72 14.45 6.03
N LYS A 63 -10.96 13.46 5.56
CA LYS A 63 -10.97 12.98 4.17
C LYS A 63 -11.97 11.84 3.96
N LYS A 64 -12.69 11.45 5.01
CA LYS A 64 -13.72 10.41 5.04
C LYS A 64 -13.29 9.14 4.33
N PHE A 65 -12.14 8.59 4.71
CA PHE A 65 -11.70 7.31 4.16
C PHE A 65 -11.52 6.27 5.25
N GLU A 66 -11.65 5.01 4.88
CA GLU A 66 -11.32 3.88 5.74
C GLU A 66 -10.24 3.01 5.07
N VAL A 67 -9.42 2.34 5.87
CA VAL A 67 -8.39 1.41 5.39
C VAL A 67 -8.81 -0.02 5.73
N VAL A 68 -8.68 -0.91 4.75
CA VAL A 68 -8.87 -2.35 4.96
C VAL A 68 -7.57 -3.07 4.63
N PHE A 69 -6.95 -3.64 5.66
CA PHE A 69 -5.75 -4.45 5.52
C PHE A 69 -6.10 -5.82 4.92
N MET A 70 -5.54 -6.10 3.74
CA MET A 70 -5.55 -7.42 3.11
C MET A 70 -4.17 -8.08 3.28
N SER A 71 -4.11 -9.00 4.23
CA SER A 71 -2.86 -9.68 4.58
C SER A 71 -2.40 -10.66 3.49
N MET A 72 -1.09 -10.66 3.26
CA MET A 72 -0.36 -11.67 2.50
C MET A 72 0.63 -12.43 3.40
N ASP A 73 0.39 -12.44 4.72
CA ASP A 73 1.16 -13.22 5.68
C ASP A 73 0.94 -14.73 5.50
N ARG A 74 1.84 -15.54 6.08
CA ARG A 74 1.83 -17.00 5.86
C ARG A 74 0.93 -17.74 6.85
N SER A 75 0.41 -17.03 7.86
CA SER A 75 -0.56 -17.56 8.81
C SER A 75 -1.41 -16.43 9.41
N GLU A 76 -2.59 -16.79 9.90
CA GLU A 76 -3.47 -15.89 10.65
C GLU A 76 -2.78 -15.29 11.89
N ARG A 77 -1.95 -16.09 12.58
CA ARG A 77 -1.18 -15.61 13.73
C ARG A 77 -0.19 -14.51 13.35
N GLU A 78 0.56 -14.69 12.27
CA GLU A 78 1.47 -13.66 11.76
C GLU A 78 0.72 -12.40 11.34
N MET A 79 -0.40 -12.56 10.62
CA MET A 79 -1.29 -11.47 10.25
C MET A 79 -1.77 -10.67 11.47
N MET A 80 -2.33 -11.34 12.48
CA MET A 80 -2.91 -10.66 13.63
C MET A 80 -1.85 -9.99 14.51
N ASN A 81 -0.67 -10.60 14.66
CA ASN A 81 0.43 -9.95 15.38
C ASN A 81 0.85 -8.66 14.69
N TYR A 82 1.05 -8.71 13.37
CA TYR A 82 1.43 -7.54 12.59
C TYR A 82 0.36 -6.44 12.61
N PHE A 83 -0.90 -6.82 12.43
CA PHE A 83 -2.04 -5.91 12.47
C PHE A 83 -2.14 -5.20 13.83
N ARG A 84 -2.01 -5.92 14.94
CA ARG A 84 -2.07 -5.33 16.30
C ARG A 84 -0.91 -4.38 16.56
N GLU A 85 0.30 -4.81 16.24
CA GLU A 85 1.53 -4.11 16.65
C GLU A 85 1.85 -2.90 15.76
N SER A 86 1.58 -2.98 14.45
CA SER A 86 2.13 -2.01 13.49
C SER A 86 1.09 -1.14 12.79
N HIS A 87 -0.17 -1.58 12.69
CA HIS A 87 -1.18 -0.88 11.89
C HIS A 87 -1.87 0.25 12.67
N GLY A 88 -2.65 1.08 11.96
CA GLY A 88 -3.53 2.09 12.56
C GLY A 88 -4.84 1.48 13.07
N ASP A 89 -5.69 2.32 13.67
CA ASP A 89 -7.00 1.91 14.19
C ASP A 89 -8.06 1.83 13.07
N TYR A 90 -7.80 0.93 12.14
CA TYR A 90 -8.63 0.59 10.99
C TYR A 90 -8.84 -0.93 10.96
N TYR A 91 -9.41 -1.47 9.87
CA TYR A 91 -9.88 -2.85 9.84
C TYR A 91 -8.97 -3.81 9.06
N CYS A 92 -9.11 -5.11 9.33
CA CYS A 92 -8.40 -6.19 8.64
C CYS A 92 -9.40 -7.19 8.06
N LEU A 93 -9.16 -7.68 6.85
CA LEU A 93 -9.95 -8.77 6.28
C LEU A 93 -9.53 -10.10 6.95
N PRO A 94 -10.47 -11.01 7.30
CA PRO A 94 -10.12 -12.32 7.85
C PRO A 94 -9.10 -13.06 6.97
N TYR A 95 -8.23 -13.84 7.60
CA TYR A 95 -7.06 -14.42 6.94
C TYR A 95 -7.42 -15.24 5.69
N GLU A 96 -8.41 -16.13 5.79
CA GLU A 96 -8.82 -16.98 4.68
C GLU A 96 -9.53 -16.19 3.56
N ASP A 97 -10.29 -15.15 3.91
CA ASP A 97 -10.88 -14.23 2.92
C ASP A 97 -9.78 -13.48 2.17
N ALA A 98 -8.80 -12.92 2.87
CA ALA A 98 -7.66 -12.24 2.26
C ALA A 98 -6.86 -13.18 1.33
N LYS A 99 -6.57 -14.39 1.79
CA LYS A 99 -5.82 -15.40 1.03
C LYS A 99 -6.56 -15.83 -0.24
N SER A 100 -7.87 -16.05 -0.16
CA SER A 100 -8.69 -16.45 -1.31
C SER A 100 -8.81 -15.33 -2.35
N MET A 101 -8.82 -14.07 -1.91
CA MET A 101 -9.01 -12.91 -2.78
C MET A 101 -7.70 -12.35 -3.36
N ALA A 102 -6.57 -12.45 -2.64
CA ALA A 102 -5.34 -11.73 -2.97
C ALA A 102 -4.87 -11.90 -4.42
N ARG A 103 -4.90 -13.15 -4.95
CA ARG A 103 -4.51 -13.42 -6.34
C ARG A 103 -5.44 -12.74 -7.34
N VAL A 104 -6.75 -12.85 -7.14
CA VAL A 104 -7.76 -12.26 -8.03
C VAL A 104 -7.63 -10.73 -8.05
N TRP A 105 -7.34 -10.11 -6.91
CA TRP A 105 -7.09 -8.68 -6.83
C TRP A 105 -5.79 -8.27 -7.55
N GLY A 106 -4.70 -9.03 -7.36
CA GLY A 106 -3.45 -8.79 -8.08
C GLY A 106 -3.65 -8.81 -9.61
N ASP A 107 -4.40 -9.80 -10.10
CA ASP A 107 -4.69 -9.95 -11.53
C ASP A 107 -5.66 -8.88 -12.05
N SER A 108 -6.69 -8.53 -11.26
CA SER A 108 -7.71 -7.52 -11.65
C SER A 108 -7.13 -6.10 -11.64
N TYR A 109 -6.28 -5.80 -10.65
CA TYR A 109 -5.73 -4.47 -10.44
C TYR A 109 -4.28 -4.31 -10.91
N LYS A 110 -3.70 -5.34 -11.52
CA LYS A 110 -2.40 -5.35 -12.20
C LYS A 110 -1.21 -4.95 -11.32
N PHE A 111 -1.29 -5.19 -10.01
CA PHE A 111 -0.14 -5.03 -9.12
C PHE A 111 0.61 -6.37 -8.95
N LYS A 112 1.93 -6.31 -8.83
CA LYS A 112 2.81 -7.49 -8.75
C LYS A 112 3.58 -7.61 -7.44
N SER A 113 3.52 -6.59 -6.59
CA SER A 113 4.34 -6.49 -5.38
C SER A 113 3.58 -5.83 -4.23
N ILE A 114 4.04 -6.07 -3.02
CA ILE A 114 3.62 -5.38 -1.81
C ILE A 114 4.77 -4.52 -1.26
N PRO A 115 4.49 -3.39 -0.57
CA PRO A 115 3.15 -2.90 -0.23
C PRO A 115 2.42 -2.29 -1.44
N THR A 116 1.13 -2.58 -1.59
CA THR A 116 0.23 -1.94 -2.55
C THR A 116 -0.93 -1.30 -1.79
N LEU A 117 -1.32 -0.09 -2.15
CA LEU A 117 -2.46 0.62 -1.58
C LEU A 117 -3.33 1.13 -2.71
N LEU A 118 -4.48 0.49 -2.90
CA LEU A 118 -5.47 0.89 -3.90
C LEU A 118 -6.51 1.81 -3.25
N VAL A 119 -6.84 2.92 -3.90
CA VAL A 119 -7.82 3.90 -3.44
C VAL A 119 -9.09 3.75 -4.27
N PHE A 120 -10.21 3.45 -3.62
CA PHE A 120 -11.52 3.38 -4.25
C PHE A 120 -12.42 4.48 -3.75
N GLU A 121 -13.20 5.07 -4.64
CA GLU A 121 -14.37 5.85 -4.29
C GLU A 121 -15.49 4.89 -3.88
N ASN A 122 -16.11 5.15 -2.74
CA ASN A 122 -17.21 4.39 -2.17
C ASN A 122 -18.56 4.76 -2.81
N ALA A 123 -18.58 4.88 -4.14
CA ALA A 123 -19.79 5.05 -4.93
C ALA A 123 -20.44 3.69 -5.22
N ASN A 124 -21.63 3.71 -5.83
CA ASN A 124 -22.27 2.51 -6.36
C ASN A 124 -22.54 2.71 -7.87
N PRO A 125 -21.79 2.07 -8.78
CA PRO A 125 -20.70 1.13 -8.52
C PRO A 125 -19.43 1.81 -7.98
N ARG A 126 -18.60 1.06 -7.25
CA ARG A 126 -17.33 1.58 -6.73
C ARG A 126 -16.33 1.78 -7.87
N ARG A 127 -15.55 2.84 -7.79
CA ARG A 127 -14.56 3.20 -8.81
C ARG A 127 -13.17 3.23 -8.21
N LEU A 128 -12.21 2.56 -8.87
CA LEU A 128 -10.79 2.73 -8.55
C LEU A 128 -10.34 4.13 -8.96
N ILE A 129 -9.78 4.88 -8.01
CA ILE A 129 -9.29 6.24 -8.19
C ILE A 129 -7.77 6.26 -8.37
N ALA A 130 -7.04 5.49 -7.57
CA ALA A 130 -5.58 5.43 -7.67
C ALA A 130 -5.03 4.04 -7.32
N ARG A 131 -4.08 3.54 -8.11
CA ARG A 131 -3.28 2.34 -7.83
C ARG A 131 -2.00 2.66 -7.08
N CYS A 132 -1.47 3.87 -7.29
CA CYS A 132 -0.21 4.33 -6.71
C CYS A 132 -0.36 4.93 -5.30
N GLY A 133 -1.45 4.65 -4.57
CA GLY A 133 -1.71 5.22 -3.25
C GLY A 133 -0.55 5.06 -2.26
N ARG A 134 0.22 3.98 -2.37
CA ARG A 134 1.42 3.76 -1.55
C ARG A 134 2.45 4.86 -1.75
N ASN A 135 2.69 5.26 -2.99
CA ASN A 135 3.63 6.34 -3.32
C ASN A 135 3.03 7.68 -2.88
N MET A 136 1.73 7.88 -3.08
CA MET A 136 1.07 9.14 -2.74
C MET A 136 1.05 9.43 -1.25
N VAL A 137 0.91 8.43 -0.37
CA VAL A 137 1.06 8.63 1.09
C VAL A 137 2.45 9.19 1.45
N THR A 138 3.49 8.86 0.69
CA THR A 138 4.85 9.39 0.92
C THR A 138 5.11 10.73 0.25
N GLN A 139 4.48 11.00 -0.90
CA GLN A 139 4.68 12.22 -1.68
C GLN A 139 3.76 13.37 -1.25
N ASP A 140 2.57 13.04 -0.74
CA ASP A 140 1.54 13.96 -0.24
C ASP A 140 1.12 13.58 1.19
N PRO A 141 2.03 13.69 2.18
CA PRO A 141 1.72 13.32 3.56
C PRO A 141 0.69 14.25 4.22
N SER A 142 0.43 15.44 3.68
CA SER A 142 -0.62 16.36 4.13
C SER A 142 -1.99 16.05 3.52
N ALA A 143 -2.08 15.08 2.60
CA ALA A 143 -3.30 14.70 1.89
C ALA A 143 -3.94 15.88 1.13
N GLU A 144 -3.15 16.82 0.61
CA GLU A 144 -3.65 17.98 -0.12
C GLU A 144 -4.33 17.57 -1.43
N ALA A 145 -3.73 16.63 -2.16
CA ALA A 145 -4.22 16.15 -3.45
C ALA A 145 -5.05 14.86 -3.36
N PHE A 146 -5.26 14.33 -2.16
CA PHE A 146 -6.12 13.15 -1.93
C PHE A 146 -7.55 13.41 -2.49
N PRO A 147 -8.15 12.49 -3.27
CA PRO A 147 -7.85 11.05 -3.39
C PRO A 147 -6.93 10.65 -4.56
N TRP A 148 -6.26 11.61 -5.18
CA TRP A 148 -5.27 11.40 -6.25
C TRP A 148 -5.79 10.79 -7.57
N PRO A 149 -6.87 11.33 -8.19
CA PRO A 149 -7.54 10.75 -9.36
C PRO A 149 -6.69 10.59 -10.62
N ASP A 150 -5.59 11.32 -10.76
CA ASP A 150 -4.70 11.27 -11.95
C ASP A 150 -3.27 10.80 -11.62
N ALA A 151 -3.01 10.45 -10.37
CA ALA A 151 -1.65 10.18 -9.92
C ALA A 151 -1.02 8.95 -10.61
N ASP A 152 -1.84 7.98 -11.02
CA ASP A 152 -1.36 6.81 -11.75
C ASP A 152 -0.71 7.16 -13.10
N ALA A 153 -1.22 8.19 -13.79
CA ALA A 153 -0.67 8.65 -15.07
C ALA A 153 0.62 9.48 -14.89
N MET A 154 0.81 10.07 -13.70
CA MET A 154 1.96 10.93 -13.38
C MET A 154 3.14 10.16 -12.81
N GLN A 155 2.97 8.89 -12.42
CA GLN A 155 4.10 8.08 -11.98
C GLN A 155 5.05 7.87 -13.18
N PRO A 156 6.36 8.10 -13.02
CA PRO A 156 7.31 7.86 -14.10
C PRO A 156 7.15 6.42 -14.56
N THR A 157 6.85 6.23 -15.84
CA THR A 157 6.73 4.93 -16.50
C THR A 157 8.10 4.27 -16.50
N GLY A 158 8.47 3.66 -15.38
CA GLY A 158 9.65 2.82 -15.22
C GLY A 158 10.89 3.30 -15.97
N LEU A 159 11.49 4.40 -15.54
CA LEU A 159 12.90 4.65 -15.82
C LEU A 159 13.70 4.38 -14.55
N PRO A 160 14.74 3.52 -14.62
CA PRO A 160 15.34 2.93 -13.44
C PRO A 160 16.29 3.94 -12.79
N ILE A 161 15.75 4.81 -11.95
CA ILE A 161 16.53 5.77 -11.15
C ILE A 161 17.65 5.04 -10.37
N PHE A 162 17.36 3.80 -9.95
CA PHE A 162 18.31 2.93 -9.27
C PHE A 162 19.46 2.44 -10.17
N GLU A 163 19.21 2.18 -11.46
CA GLU A 163 20.25 1.74 -12.40
C GLU A 163 21.20 2.89 -12.76
N TYR A 164 20.66 4.12 -12.90
CA TYR A 164 21.48 5.32 -13.11
C TYR A 164 22.33 5.67 -11.88
N ALA A 165 21.79 5.54 -10.67
CA ALA A 165 22.56 5.76 -9.45
C ALA A 165 23.72 4.75 -9.32
N CYS A 166 23.47 3.46 -9.56
CA CYS A 166 24.52 2.43 -9.57
C CYS A 166 25.57 2.68 -10.67
N LYS A 167 25.15 3.01 -11.90
CA LYS A 167 26.08 3.31 -13.00
C LYS A 167 26.91 4.57 -12.70
N ALA A 168 26.32 5.62 -12.12
CA ALA A 168 27.04 6.83 -11.76
C ALA A 168 28.09 6.58 -10.67
N VAL A 169 27.75 5.79 -9.63
CA VAL A 169 28.71 5.42 -8.57
C VAL A 169 29.87 4.58 -9.14
N ILE A 170 29.59 3.65 -10.05
CA ILE A 170 30.61 2.85 -10.72
C ILE A 170 31.51 3.74 -11.60
N LEU A 171 30.92 4.65 -12.36
CA LEU A 171 31.67 5.55 -13.25
C LEU A 171 32.58 6.49 -12.47
N VAL A 172 32.08 7.08 -11.37
CA VAL A 172 32.86 7.94 -10.47
C VAL A 172 34.01 7.14 -9.84
N GLY A 173 33.75 5.90 -9.40
CA GLY A 173 34.80 5.02 -8.87
C GLY A 173 35.90 4.70 -9.89
N ILE A 174 35.54 4.41 -11.14
CA ILE A 174 36.50 4.14 -12.22
C ILE A 174 37.32 5.39 -12.54
N LEU A 175 36.69 6.56 -12.65
CA LEU A 175 37.37 7.83 -12.93
C LEU A 175 38.35 8.21 -11.80
N SER A 176 37.96 8.02 -10.54
CA SER A 176 38.85 8.24 -9.39
C SER A 176 40.05 7.28 -9.37
N LEU A 177 39.87 6.04 -9.79
CA LEU A 177 40.95 5.06 -9.88
C LEU A 177 41.93 5.40 -11.02
N LEU A 178 41.42 5.77 -12.19
CA LEU A 178 42.24 6.20 -13.33
C LEU A 178 43.04 7.46 -13.00
N TYR A 179 42.41 8.46 -12.38
CA TYR A 179 43.10 9.67 -11.93
C TYR A 179 44.25 9.35 -10.95
N SER A 180 44.01 8.42 -10.02
CA SER A 180 45.02 7.98 -9.04
C SER A 180 46.18 7.20 -9.66
N LEU A 181 45.94 6.49 -10.77
CA LEU A 181 46.99 5.79 -11.52
C LEU A 181 47.82 6.77 -12.36
N MET A 182 47.17 7.76 -12.98
CA MET A 182 47.84 8.78 -13.79
C MET A 182 48.68 9.76 -12.96
N SER A 183 48.30 10.03 -11.70
CA SER A 183 49.06 10.91 -10.80
C SER A 183 50.25 10.23 -10.11
N ARG A 184 50.38 8.90 -10.21
CA ARG A 184 51.51 8.13 -9.67
C ARG A 184 52.64 7.89 -10.68
N SER A 185 52.39 8.18 -11.96
CA SER A 185 53.34 8.01 -13.05
C SER A 185 54.09 9.29 -13.45
N SER A 186 53.95 10.36 -12.66
CA SER A 186 54.58 11.68 -12.87
C SER A 186 55.62 11.99 -11.80
#